data_AF-A0A1A8U8Z8-F1
#
_entry.id   AF-A0A1A8U8Z8-F1
#
_cell.length_a   1.000
_cell.length_b   1.000
_cell.length_c   1.000
_cell.angle_alpha   90.00
_cell.angle_beta   90.00
_cell.angle_gamma   90.00
#
_symmetry.space_group_name_H-M   'P 1'
#
loop_
_entity.id
_entity.type
_entity.pdbx_description
1 polymer ?
#
loop_
_entity_poly.entity_id
_entity_poly.type
_entity_poly.pdbx_seq_one_letter_code
_entity_poly.pdbx_strand_id
1 'polypeptide(L)'
;LEQAWPFFGMFMDKLLKENIQPTIRLTNTALKMFTFTKIHFGHKPLRVTGMRAYTHEVDQREVILDLNLNFDSDVDIDANVNSAITAGIKGLKFQGMLRVILEP
;
A
#
# COMPACT_ATOMS: atom_id res chain seq x y z
N LEU A 1 13.08 -8.56 -1.63
CA LEU A 1 12.23 -7.35 -1.59
C LEU A 1 13.02 -6.08 -1.87
N GLU A 2 14.24 -5.92 -1.36
CA GLU A 2 15.07 -4.72 -1.60
C GLU A 2 15.18 -4.31 -3.08
N GLN A 3 15.53 -5.23 -3.97
CA GLN A 3 15.64 -4.93 -5.41
C GLN A 3 14.30 -4.59 -6.07
N ALA A 4 13.19 -5.11 -5.54
CA ALA A 4 11.85 -4.89 -6.07
C ALA A 4 11.21 -3.58 -5.52
N TRP A 5 11.77 -3.02 -4.45
CA TRP A 5 11.19 -1.90 -3.72
C TRP A 5 11.01 -0.63 -4.56
N PRO A 6 11.95 -0.25 -5.45
CA PRO A 6 11.72 0.90 -6.34
C PRO A 6 10.49 0.69 -7.24
N PHE A 7 10.30 -0.52 -7.76
CA PHE A 7 9.14 -0.85 -8.60
C PHE A 7 7.84 -0.87 -7.80
N PHE A 8 7.88 -1.33 -6.55
CA PHE A 8 6.74 -1.20 -5.64
C PHE A 8 6.37 0.27 -5.43
N GLY A 9 7.35 1.16 -5.21
CA GLY A 9 7.11 2.60 -5.10
C GLY A 9 6.45 3.19 -6.34
N MET A 10 6.90 2.81 -7.54
CA MET A 10 6.28 3.21 -8.81
C MET A 10 4.84 2.70 -8.95
N PHE A 11 4.60 1.43 -8.60
CA PHE A 11 3.27 0.85 -8.60
C PHE A 11 2.33 1.58 -7.62
N MET A 12 2.81 1.87 -6.41
CA MET A 12 2.01 2.57 -5.40
C MET A 12 1.72 4.02 -5.78
N ASP A 13 2.66 4.73 -6.41
CA ASP A 13 2.41 6.09 -6.95
C ASP A 13 1.24 6.06 -7.94
N LYS A 14 1.28 5.09 -8.88
CA LYS A 14 0.21 4.88 -9.85
C LYS A 14 -1.11 4.50 -9.19
N LEU A 15 -1.10 3.52 -8.29
CA LEU A 15 -2.29 3.07 -7.56
C LEU A 15 -2.95 4.23 -6.80
N LEU A 16 -2.16 5.01 -6.05
CA LEU A 16 -2.67 6.12 -5.26
C LEU A 16 -3.24 7.24 -6.12
N LYS A 17 -2.54 7.64 -7.19
CA LYS A 17 -2.99 8.74 -8.04
C LYS A 17 -4.16 8.37 -8.96
N GLU A 18 -4.11 7.18 -9.56
CA GLU A 18 -5.07 6.79 -10.59
C GLU A 18 -6.32 6.12 -10.02
N ASN A 19 -6.25 5.51 -8.84
CA ASN A 19 -7.36 4.78 -8.26
C ASN A 19 -7.85 5.42 -6.95
N ILE A 20 -6.96 5.55 -5.95
CA ILE A 20 -7.36 5.99 -4.60
C ILE A 20 -7.74 7.47 -4.56
N GLN A 21 -6.99 8.35 -5.22
CA GLN A 21 -7.28 9.78 -5.25
C GLN A 21 -8.67 10.09 -5.84
N PRO A 22 -9.05 9.53 -7.01
CA PRO A 22 -10.42 9.64 -7.51
C PRO A 22 -11.46 9.17 -6.49
N THR A 23 -11.23 8.02 -5.84
CA THR A 23 -12.14 7.52 -4.80
C THR A 23 -12.27 8.51 -3.64
N ILE A 24 -11.17 9.07 -3.12
CA ILE A 24 -11.20 10.08 -2.05
C ILE A 24 -12.03 11.29 -2.46
N ARG A 25 -11.82 11.81 -3.68
CA ARG A 25 -12.58 12.97 -4.20
C ARG A 25 -14.08 12.74 -4.26
N LEU A 26 -14.51 11.49 -4.45
CA LEU A 26 -15.92 11.11 -4.54
C LEU A 26 -16.59 10.94 -3.17
N THR A 27 -15.82 10.77 -2.09
CA THR A 27 -16.38 10.52 -0.74
C THR A 27 -17.09 11.74 -0.13
N ASN A 28 -16.62 12.96 -0.42
CA ASN A 28 -17.17 14.19 0.15
C ASN A 28 -16.86 15.41 -0.73
N THR A 29 -17.82 16.34 -0.86
CA THR A 29 -17.65 17.58 -1.64
C THR A 29 -16.49 18.45 -1.16
N ALA A 30 -16.16 18.43 0.13
CA ALA A 30 -15.00 19.12 0.70
C ALA A 30 -13.66 18.56 0.19
N LEU A 31 -13.64 17.30 -0.27
CA LEU A 31 -12.46 16.60 -0.78
C LEU A 31 -12.38 16.59 -2.30
N LYS A 32 -13.28 17.26 -3.03
CA LYS A 32 -13.32 17.22 -4.51
C LYS A 32 -12.01 17.63 -5.18
N MET A 33 -11.22 18.48 -4.52
CA MET A 33 -9.92 18.98 -5.00
C MET A 33 -8.73 18.22 -4.42
N PHE A 34 -8.97 17.15 -3.64
CA PHE A 34 -7.92 16.37 -2.99
C PHE A 34 -6.87 15.93 -4.01
N THR A 35 -5.59 16.16 -3.78
CA THR A 35 -4.54 15.69 -4.69
C THR A 35 -3.30 15.29 -3.91
N PHE A 36 -2.75 14.11 -4.22
CA PHE A 36 -1.40 13.78 -3.82
C PHE A 36 -0.42 14.66 -4.59
N THR A 37 0.51 15.29 -3.88
CA THR A 37 1.54 16.17 -4.44
C THR A 37 2.93 15.55 -4.34
N LYS A 38 3.13 14.66 -3.35
CA LYS A 38 4.34 13.87 -3.17
C LYS A 38 3.97 12.47 -2.69
N ILE A 39 4.61 11.46 -3.25
CA ILE A 39 4.47 10.06 -2.81
C ILE A 39 5.86 9.42 -2.80
N HIS A 40 6.36 9.09 -1.62
CA HIS A 40 7.61 8.38 -1.45
C HIS A 40 7.46 7.36 -0.31
N PHE A 41 7.60 6.06 -0.60
CA PHE A 41 7.37 5.00 0.41
C PHE A 41 8.57 4.70 1.32
N GLY A 42 9.56 5.59 1.33
CA GLY A 42 10.79 5.43 2.10
C GLY A 42 11.76 4.44 1.46
N HIS A 43 12.94 4.31 2.05
CA HIS A 43 14.01 3.46 1.50
C HIS A 43 14.04 2.07 2.11
N LYS A 44 13.34 1.88 3.24
CA LYS A 44 13.26 0.59 3.92
C LYS A 44 12.11 -0.23 3.34
N PRO A 45 12.37 -1.40 2.74
CA PRO A 45 11.30 -2.23 2.21
C PRO A 45 10.49 -2.89 3.32
N LEU A 46 9.26 -3.24 2.97
CA LEU A 46 8.44 -4.19 3.71
C LEU A 46 9.23 -5.47 4.03
N ARG A 47 9.07 -5.99 5.25
CA ARG A 47 9.70 -7.24 5.68
C ARG A 47 8.65 -8.33 5.87
N VAL A 48 8.91 -9.49 5.30
CA VAL A 48 8.18 -10.73 5.63
C VAL A 48 8.88 -11.35 6.82
N THR A 49 8.18 -11.47 7.95
CA THR A 49 8.74 -12.03 9.20
C THR A 49 8.36 -13.50 9.40
N GLY A 50 7.39 -14.00 8.63
CA GLY A 50 6.98 -15.39 8.63
C GLY A 50 6.04 -15.69 7.47
N MET A 51 5.93 -16.97 7.11
CA MET A 51 5.06 -17.44 6.04
C MET A 51 4.47 -18.78 6.43
N ARG A 52 3.20 -18.99 6.07
CA ARG A 52 2.54 -20.30 6.13
C ARG A 52 1.85 -20.57 4.79
N ALA A 53 2.12 -21.73 4.22
CA ALA A 53 1.48 -22.19 3.00
C ALA A 53 0.44 -23.27 3.32
N TYR A 54 -0.72 -23.20 2.65
CA TYR A 54 -1.77 -24.21 2.74
C TYR A 54 -1.95 -24.82 1.35
N THR A 55 -1.62 -26.11 1.23
CA THR A 55 -1.62 -26.86 -0.02
C THR A 55 -2.52 -28.10 0.00
N HIS A 56 -3.00 -28.50 1.19
CA HIS A 56 -3.77 -29.73 1.39
C HIS A 56 -5.14 -29.51 2.06
N GLU A 57 -5.36 -28.32 2.60
CA GLU A 57 -6.58 -27.93 3.35
C GLU A 57 -7.53 -27.05 2.51
N VAL A 58 -7.19 -26.82 1.24
CA VAL A 58 -7.88 -25.98 0.27
C VAL A 58 -8.18 -26.82 -0.98
N ASP A 59 -9.12 -26.41 -1.84
CA ASP A 59 -9.37 -27.08 -3.11
C ASP A 59 -8.04 -27.32 -3.85
N GLN A 60 -7.85 -28.48 -4.50
CA GLN A 60 -6.54 -28.94 -5.02
C GLN A 60 -5.95 -28.02 -6.11
N ARG A 61 -6.69 -26.98 -6.51
CA ARG A 61 -6.33 -25.98 -7.52
C ARG A 61 -5.89 -24.64 -6.93
N GLU A 62 -5.99 -24.45 -5.63
CA GLU A 62 -5.64 -23.20 -4.95
C GLU A 62 -4.37 -23.38 -4.12
N VAL A 63 -3.53 -22.35 -4.11
CA VAL A 63 -2.43 -22.22 -3.15
C VAL A 63 -2.65 -20.97 -2.32
N ILE A 64 -2.86 -21.14 -1.02
CA ILE A 64 -3.00 -20.02 -0.09
C ILE A 64 -1.68 -19.81 0.66
N LEU A 65 -1.19 -18.57 0.67
CA LEU A 65 -0.01 -18.14 1.41
C LEU A 65 -0.39 -17.04 2.39
N ASP A 66 -0.25 -17.30 3.69
CA ASP A 66 -0.34 -16.28 4.72
C ASP A 66 1.07 -15.73 5.02
N LEU A 67 1.30 -14.45 4.73
CA LEU A 67 2.56 -13.74 4.93
C LEU A 67 2.43 -12.80 6.12
N ASN A 68 3.22 -13.01 7.17
CA ASN A 68 3.34 -12.05 8.27
C ASN A 68 4.27 -10.93 7.83
N LEU A 69 3.74 -9.71 7.84
CA LEU A 69 4.37 -8.50 7.35
C LEU A 69 4.69 -7.55 8.50
N ASN A 70 5.84 -6.89 8.38
CA ASN A 70 6.23 -5.75 9.20
C ASN A 70 6.79 -4.64 8.32
N PHE A 71 6.24 -3.45 8.46
CA PHE A 71 6.65 -2.23 7.79
C PHE A 71 6.79 -1.12 8.83
N ASP A 72 7.98 -0.54 8.90
CA ASP A 72 8.27 0.65 9.71
C ASP A 72 9.24 1.50 8.88
N SER A 73 8.68 2.48 8.16
CA SER A 73 9.40 3.20 7.13
C SER A 73 9.14 4.71 7.19
N ASP A 74 10.14 5.45 6.74
CA ASP A 74 10.19 6.89 6.53
C ASP A 74 9.42 7.28 5.26
N VAL A 75 8.14 6.90 5.22
CA VAL A 75 7.22 7.29 4.16
C VAL A 75 7.05 8.80 4.17
N ASP A 76 7.14 9.44 3.02
CA ASP A 76 6.93 10.86 2.83
C ASP A 76 5.86 11.07 1.75
N ILE A 77 4.62 11.24 2.20
CA ILE A 77 3.45 11.50 1.36
C ILE A 77 2.88 12.85 1.73
N ASP A 78 2.75 13.75 0.76
CA ASP A 78 2.08 15.03 0.93
C ASP A 78 0.86 15.11 -0.01
N ALA A 79 -0.18 15.76 0.46
CA ALA A 79 -1.40 15.99 -0.29
C ALA A 79 -2.01 17.37 0.01
N ASN A 80 -2.64 17.96 -0.99
CA ASN A 80 -3.55 19.09 -0.79
C ASN A 80 -4.95 18.52 -0.60
N VAL A 81 -5.57 18.80 0.54
CA VAL A 81 -6.95 18.39 0.82
C VAL A 81 -7.92 19.31 0.08
N ASN A 82 -7.64 20.62 0.11
CA ASN A 82 -8.29 21.66 -0.68
C ASN A 82 -7.31 22.86 -0.86
N SER A 83 -7.80 24.01 -1.32
CA SER A 83 -6.96 25.20 -1.58
C SER A 83 -6.34 25.83 -0.33
N ALA A 84 -6.87 25.54 0.87
CA ALA A 84 -6.41 26.11 2.13
C ALA A 84 -5.69 25.07 3.02
N ILE A 85 -5.91 23.78 2.80
CA ILE A 85 -5.46 22.71 3.70
C ILE A 85 -4.53 21.76 2.95
N THR A 86 -3.32 21.62 3.49
CA THR A 86 -2.35 20.58 3.12
C THR A 86 -2.22 19.57 4.24
N ALA A 87 -1.99 18.31 3.89
CA ALA A 87 -1.75 17.23 4.82
C ALA A 87 -0.50 16.44 4.40
N GLY A 88 0.18 15.85 5.38
CA GLY A 88 1.38 15.05 5.13
C GLY A 88 1.49 13.88 6.09
N ILE A 89 2.11 12.80 5.62
CA ILE A 89 2.46 11.60 6.36
C ILE A 89 3.98 11.44 6.24
N LYS A 90 4.69 11.42 7.37
CA LYS A 90 6.17 11.31 7.42
C LYS A 90 6.67 9.96 7.94
N GLY A 91 5.76 9.05 8.27
CA GLY A 91 6.09 7.69 8.67
C GLY A 91 4.86 6.80 8.63
N LEU A 92 5.09 5.53 8.31
CA LEU A 92 4.02 4.53 8.31
C LEU A 92 4.53 3.28 9.03
N LYS A 93 3.74 2.83 10.00
CA LYS A 93 3.93 1.56 10.67
C LYS A 93 2.76 0.64 10.38
N PHE A 94 3.04 -0.55 9.89
CA PHE A 94 2.06 -1.58 9.61
C PHE A 94 2.62 -2.94 10.00
N GLN A 95 1.87 -3.67 10.81
CA GLN A 95 2.16 -5.04 11.14
C GLN A 95 0.87 -5.84 10.98
N GLY A 96 0.92 -6.94 10.26
CA GLY A 96 -0.26 -7.74 9.99
C GLY A 96 0.04 -8.96 9.13
N MET A 97 -0.99 -9.76 8.87
CA MET A 97 -0.91 -10.90 7.97
C MET A 97 -1.55 -10.53 6.63
N LEU A 98 -0.83 -10.76 5.54
CA LEU A 98 -1.33 -10.65 4.16
C LEU A 98 -1.55 -12.06 3.60
N ARG A 99 -2.79 -12.35 3.22
CA ARG A 99 -3.13 -13.58 2.50
C ARG A 99 -3.00 -13.36 1.00
N VAL A 100 -2.22 -14.21 0.35
CA VAL A 100 -2.12 -14.32 -1.11
C VAL A 100 -2.79 -15.62 -1.52
N ILE A 101 -3.82 -15.52 -2.36
CA ILE A 101 -4.52 -16.67 -2.93
C ILE A 101 -4.08 -16.76 -4.39
N LEU A 102 -3.51 -17.89 -4.77
CA LEU A 102 -3.19 -18.23 -6.14
C LEU A 102 -4.25 -19.21 -6.62
N GLU A 103 -5.19 -18.69 -7.39
CA GLU A 103 -6.27 -19.42 -8.05
C GLU A 103 -6.12 -19.28 -9.58
N PRO A 104 -6.51 -20.29 -10.38
CA PRO A 104 -6.47 -20.24 -11.83
C PRO A 104 -7.47 -19.23 -12.44
#